data_AF-A0A6I1NLA3-F1
#
_entry.id   AF-A0A6I1NLA3-F1
#
_cell.length_a   1.000
_cell.length_b   1.000
_cell.length_c   1.000
_cell.angle_alpha   90.00
_cell.angle_beta   90.00
_cell.angle_gamma   90.00
#
_symmetry.space_group_name_H-M   'P 1'
#
loop_
_entity.id
_entity.type
_entity.pdbx_description
1 polymer ?
#
loop_
_entity_poly.entity_id
_entity_poly.type
_entity_poly.pdbx_seq_one_letter_code
_entity_poly.pdbx_strand_id
1 'polypeptide(L)'
;MHSRGFTLIELMITITVFALLLVVGVPLTQSWTNSAYQRDAAGLLRQGISRAKSIALRNPGKVQDTAPAAVLCVSGQSLKLLSLTPGQTIDCTATTSLLWSAPLPAAAVIQVASVNLACVAFNNRGFAVSSGSCTTATIQVTAGSEIAVNVPLI
;
A
#
# COMPACT_ATOMS: atom_id res chain seq x y z
N MET A 1 -17.60 28.01 53.58
CA MET A 1 -17.42 27.62 52.16
C MET A 1 -18.13 26.29 51.98
N HIS A 2 -19.26 26.25 51.27
CA HIS A 2 -19.99 25.00 51.04
C HIS A 2 -19.32 24.23 49.90
N SER A 3 -18.74 23.08 50.21
CA SER A 3 -18.28 22.11 49.22
C SER A 3 -19.49 21.62 48.43
N ARG A 4 -19.62 22.03 47.16
CA ARG A 4 -20.66 21.51 46.26
C ARG A 4 -20.26 20.10 45.83
N GLY A 5 -20.86 19.09 46.43
CA GLY A 5 -20.72 17.69 46.01
C GLY A 5 -21.61 17.39 44.80
N PHE A 6 -21.16 16.47 43.95
CA PHE A 6 -21.99 15.90 42.88
C PHE A 6 -23.04 14.96 43.47
N THR A 7 -24.27 15.00 42.92
CA THR A 7 -25.31 14.06 43.33
C THR A 7 -25.04 12.68 42.73
N LEU A 8 -25.49 11.61 43.41
CA LEU A 8 -25.34 10.24 42.92
C LEU A 8 -26.00 10.05 41.55
N ILE A 9 -27.18 10.67 41.34
CA ILE A 9 -27.89 10.62 40.06
C ILE A 9 -27.15 11.34 38.93
N GLU A 10 -26.51 12.47 39.22
CA GLU A 10 -25.70 13.22 38.24
C GLU A 10 -24.49 12.40 37.79
N LEU A 11 -23.83 11.69 38.71
CA LEU A 11 -22.76 10.75 38.37
C LEU A 11 -23.27 9.61 37.47
N MET A 12 -24.43 9.02 37.78
CA MET A 12 -24.99 7.94 36.96
C MET A 12 -25.34 8.40 35.55
N ILE A 13 -25.95 9.57 35.40
CA ILE A 13 -26.32 10.12 34.09
C ILE A 13 -25.07 10.42 33.27
N THR A 14 -24.06 11.07 33.86
CA THR A 14 -22.82 11.41 33.15
C THR A 14 -22.05 10.19 32.68
N ILE A 15 -21.91 9.15 33.53
CA ILE A 15 -21.26 7.89 33.13
C ILE A 15 -22.07 7.19 32.03
N THR A 16 -23.40 7.20 32.12
CA THR A 16 -24.26 6.56 31.11
C THR A 16 -24.14 7.26 29.75
N VAL A 17 -24.19 8.59 29.73
CA VAL A 17 -24.01 9.37 28.49
C VAL A 17 -22.60 9.19 27.93
N PHE A 18 -21.57 9.19 28.79
CA PHE A 18 -20.20 8.94 28.37
C PHE A 18 -20.02 7.55 27.76
N ALA A 19 -20.58 6.51 28.37
CA ALA A 19 -20.55 5.16 27.84
C ALA A 19 -21.22 5.07 26.45
N LEU A 20 -22.37 5.72 26.26
CA LEU A 20 -23.06 5.77 24.97
C LEU A 20 -22.21 6.48 23.91
N LEU A 21 -21.55 7.59 24.26
CA LEU A 21 -20.65 8.30 23.36
C LEU A 21 -19.44 7.45 22.95
N LEU A 22 -18.85 6.69 23.89
CA LEU A 22 -17.73 5.80 23.57
C LEU A 22 -18.13 4.68 22.60
N VAL A 23 -19.30 4.06 22.80
CA VAL A 23 -19.79 3.00 21.92
C VAL A 23 -19.95 3.48 20.47
N VAL A 24 -20.38 4.73 20.27
CA VAL A 24 -20.54 5.31 18.92
C VAL A 24 -19.22 5.87 18.37
N GLY A 25 -18.38 6.46 19.21
CA GLY A 25 -17.14 7.15 18.78
C GLY A 25 -16.03 6.20 18.33
N VAL A 26 -15.84 5.06 19.00
CA VAL A 26 -14.77 4.10 18.69
C VAL A 26 -14.85 3.54 17.25
N PRO A 27 -15.98 2.99 16.76
CA PRO A 27 -16.02 2.40 15.42
C PRO A 27 -15.77 3.43 14.31
N LEU A 28 -16.18 4.69 14.51
CA LEU A 28 -15.92 5.78 13.56
C LEU A 28 -14.42 6.07 13.42
N THR A 29 -13.68 6.09 14.52
CA THR A 29 -12.23 6.32 14.46
C THR A 29 -11.49 5.19 13.76
N GLN A 30 -11.96 3.94 13.90
CA GLN A 30 -11.34 2.79 13.24
C GLN A 30 -11.52 2.82 11.71
N SER A 31 -12.74 3.08 11.22
CA SER A 31 -13.00 3.15 9.77
C SER A 31 -12.24 4.30 9.11
N TRP A 32 -12.17 5.47 9.76
CA TRP A 32 -11.39 6.60 9.28
C TRP A 32 -9.90 6.27 9.17
N THR A 33 -9.35 5.58 10.17
CA THR A 33 -7.93 5.18 10.17
C THR A 33 -7.63 4.14 9.09
N ASN A 34 -8.49 3.12 8.93
CA ASN A 34 -8.37 2.13 7.87
C ASN A 34 -8.42 2.77 6.48
N SER A 35 -9.36 3.68 6.28
CA SER A 35 -9.46 4.49 5.07
C SER A 35 -8.21 5.32 4.79
N ALA A 36 -7.57 5.87 5.82
CA ALA A 36 -6.32 6.61 5.69
C ALA A 36 -5.16 5.69 5.25
N TYR A 37 -5.00 4.53 5.90
CA TYR A 37 -3.98 3.55 5.51
C TYR A 37 -4.17 3.03 4.09
N GLN A 38 -5.42 2.80 3.67
CA GLN A 38 -5.74 2.35 2.32
C GLN A 38 -5.36 3.40 1.27
N ARG A 39 -5.69 4.68 1.51
CA ARG A 39 -5.33 5.78 0.61
C ARG A 39 -3.82 5.99 0.55
N ASP A 40 -3.13 5.90 1.68
CA ASP A 40 -1.69 6.03 1.76
C ASP A 40 -0.99 4.91 0.97
N ALA A 41 -1.35 3.66 1.22
CA ALA A 41 -0.82 2.51 0.46
C ALA A 41 -1.10 2.63 -1.05
N ALA A 42 -2.31 3.04 -1.44
CA ALA A 42 -2.65 3.26 -2.85
C ALA A 42 -1.86 4.44 -3.47
N GLY A 43 -1.57 5.48 -2.69
CA GLY A 43 -0.71 6.60 -3.08
C GLY A 43 0.73 6.16 -3.31
N LEU A 44 1.30 5.42 -2.36
CA LEU A 44 2.64 4.84 -2.45
C LEU A 44 2.79 3.88 -3.64
N LEU A 45 1.76 3.08 -3.93
CA LEU A 45 1.75 2.22 -5.11
C LEU A 45 1.75 3.03 -6.42
N ARG A 46 0.88 4.05 -6.54
CA ARG A 46 0.86 4.92 -7.74
C ARG A 46 2.20 5.62 -7.93
N GLN A 47 2.80 6.11 -6.86
CA GLN A 47 4.13 6.73 -6.87
C GLN A 47 5.20 5.72 -7.29
N GLY A 48 5.19 4.51 -6.72
CA GLY A 48 6.12 3.43 -7.06
C GLY A 48 6.00 3.01 -8.52
N ILE A 49 4.78 2.85 -9.03
CA ILE A 49 4.49 2.50 -10.43
C ILE A 49 5.00 3.59 -11.38
N SER A 50 4.71 4.86 -11.09
CA SER A 50 5.18 6.00 -11.88
C SER A 50 6.71 6.06 -11.92
N ARG A 51 7.37 5.84 -10.78
CA ARG A 51 8.84 5.75 -10.71
C ARG A 51 9.38 4.55 -11.49
N ALA A 52 8.78 3.37 -11.33
CA ALA A 52 9.17 2.17 -12.06
C ALA A 52 9.09 2.36 -13.57
N LYS A 53 7.98 2.93 -14.07
CA LYS A 53 7.78 3.25 -15.48
C LYS A 53 8.83 4.25 -15.98
N SER A 54 9.11 5.30 -15.21
CA SER A 54 10.15 6.29 -15.55
C SER A 54 11.56 5.67 -15.64
N ILE A 55 11.93 4.82 -14.67
CA ILE A 55 13.20 4.10 -14.69
C ILE A 55 13.27 3.13 -15.87
N ALA A 56 12.19 2.41 -16.15
CA ALA A 56 12.13 1.47 -17.26
C ALA A 56 12.34 2.19 -18.60
N LEU A 57 11.71 3.35 -18.81
CA LEU A 57 11.89 4.18 -20.00
C LEU A 57 13.31 4.73 -20.15
N ARG A 58 13.97 5.06 -19.03
CA ARG A 58 15.40 5.46 -19.04
C ARG A 58 16.33 4.28 -19.33
N ASN A 59 15.87 3.07 -19.08
CA ASN A 59 16.55 1.80 -19.34
C ASN A 59 18.05 1.79 -18.95
N PRO A 60 18.40 2.12 -17.69
CA PRO A 60 19.80 2.26 -17.27
C PRO A 60 20.59 0.94 -17.41
N GLY A 61 19.91 -0.20 -17.28
CA GLY A 61 20.51 -1.52 -17.48
C GLY A 61 20.65 -1.95 -18.93
N LYS A 62 20.23 -1.13 -19.92
CA LYS A 62 20.30 -1.43 -21.36
C LYS A 62 19.61 -2.75 -21.73
N VAL A 63 18.49 -3.03 -21.07
CA VAL A 63 17.67 -4.22 -21.35
C VAL A 63 17.06 -4.10 -22.75
N GLN A 64 17.07 -5.19 -23.50
CA GLN A 64 16.59 -5.24 -24.88
C GLN A 64 15.20 -5.86 -24.97
N ASP A 65 14.52 -5.60 -26.09
CA ASP A 65 13.23 -6.19 -26.44
C ASP A 65 12.13 -5.99 -25.38
N THR A 66 11.35 -7.05 -25.11
CA THR A 66 10.25 -7.05 -24.15
C THR A 66 10.67 -7.44 -22.74
N ALA A 67 11.98 -7.62 -22.49
CA ALA A 67 12.47 -7.99 -21.18
C ALA A 67 12.24 -6.85 -20.16
N PRO A 68 12.03 -7.21 -18.87
CA PRO A 68 11.75 -6.22 -17.83
C PRO A 68 12.99 -5.35 -17.57
N ALA A 69 12.83 -4.03 -17.64
CA ALA A 69 13.89 -3.05 -17.40
C ALA A 69 13.84 -2.47 -15.97
N ALA A 70 12.65 -2.40 -15.37
CA ALA A 70 12.47 -2.05 -13.97
C ALA A 70 11.34 -2.87 -13.34
N VAL A 71 11.45 -3.09 -12.04
CA VAL A 71 10.47 -3.85 -11.26
C VAL A 71 10.15 -3.14 -9.95
N LEU A 72 8.86 -3.05 -9.65
CA LEU A 72 8.34 -2.65 -8.35
C LEU A 72 7.90 -3.91 -7.61
N CYS A 73 8.59 -4.22 -6.53
CA CYS A 73 8.35 -5.39 -5.69
C CYS A 73 7.66 -5.01 -4.39
N VAL A 74 6.83 -5.92 -3.88
CA VAL A 74 6.38 -5.92 -2.49
C VAL A 74 7.23 -6.96 -1.75
N SER A 75 7.98 -6.51 -0.74
CA SER A 75 8.84 -7.36 0.08
C SER A 75 8.53 -7.12 1.55
N GLY A 76 7.74 -8.00 2.15
CA GLY A 76 7.22 -7.80 3.51
C GLY A 76 6.28 -6.59 3.54
N GLN A 77 6.57 -5.62 4.41
CA GLN A 77 5.82 -4.37 4.55
C GLN A 77 6.46 -3.19 3.79
N SER A 78 7.22 -3.44 2.73
CA SER A 78 7.89 -2.38 1.97
C SER A 78 7.75 -2.57 0.47
N LEU A 79 7.54 -1.46 -0.24
CA LEU A 79 7.71 -1.38 -1.68
C LEU A 79 9.18 -1.14 -1.99
N LYS A 80 9.72 -1.88 -2.96
CA LYS A 80 11.10 -1.74 -3.44
C LYS A 80 11.09 -1.58 -4.95
N LEU A 81 11.80 -0.58 -5.45
CA LEU A 81 12.03 -0.35 -6.87
C LEU A 81 13.44 -0.77 -7.23
N LEU A 82 13.58 -1.66 -8.20
CA LEU A 82 14.85 -2.13 -8.72
C LEU A 82 14.93 -1.90 -10.23
N SER A 83 16.13 -1.58 -10.72
CA SER A 83 16.46 -1.63 -12.15
C SER A 83 17.10 -2.97 -12.50
N LEU A 84 16.79 -3.50 -13.67
CA LEU A 84 17.31 -4.79 -14.11
C LEU A 84 18.35 -4.62 -15.22
N THR A 85 19.31 -5.55 -15.29
CA THR A 85 20.25 -5.72 -16.41
C THR A 85 19.83 -6.89 -17.30
N PRO A 86 20.38 -7.04 -18.52
CA PRO A 86 19.95 -8.05 -19.47
C PRO A 86 20.22 -9.46 -18.91
N GLY A 87 19.20 -10.32 -18.90
CA GLY A 87 19.29 -11.68 -18.36
C GLY A 87 19.20 -11.78 -16.84
N GLN A 88 19.04 -10.67 -16.11
CA GLN A 88 18.86 -10.71 -14.66
C GLN A 88 17.48 -11.26 -14.28
N THR A 89 17.45 -12.20 -13.34
CA THR A 89 16.21 -12.69 -12.73
C THR A 89 15.65 -11.68 -11.74
N ILE A 90 14.33 -11.56 -11.68
CA ILE A 90 13.66 -10.70 -10.71
C ILE A 90 13.80 -11.29 -9.32
N ASP A 91 14.48 -10.56 -8.43
CA ASP A 91 14.59 -10.89 -7.00
C ASP A 91 14.09 -9.71 -6.17
N CYS A 92 12.91 -9.87 -5.58
CA CYS A 92 12.30 -8.85 -4.73
C CYS A 92 12.95 -8.71 -3.35
N THR A 93 13.82 -9.65 -2.97
CA THR A 93 14.59 -9.60 -1.73
C THR A 93 15.94 -8.91 -1.90
N ALA A 94 16.39 -8.75 -3.15
CA ALA A 94 17.66 -8.11 -3.47
C ALA A 94 17.78 -6.71 -2.86
N THR A 95 18.97 -6.43 -2.34
CA THR A 95 19.39 -5.11 -1.86
C THR A 95 20.29 -4.38 -2.85
N THR A 96 20.81 -5.12 -3.84
CA THR A 96 21.56 -4.58 -4.97
C THR A 96 20.59 -3.95 -5.97
N SER A 97 21.01 -2.89 -6.67
CA SER A 97 20.18 -2.15 -7.65
C SER A 97 18.87 -1.55 -7.11
N LEU A 98 18.74 -1.41 -5.78
CA LEU A 98 17.63 -0.71 -5.14
C LEU A 98 17.72 0.80 -5.41
N LEU A 99 16.73 1.34 -6.12
CA LEU A 99 16.66 2.76 -6.47
C LEU A 99 15.73 3.54 -5.55
N TRP A 100 14.69 2.89 -5.04
CA TRP A 100 13.73 3.52 -4.13
C TRP A 100 13.05 2.47 -3.27
N SER A 101 12.71 2.85 -2.04
CA SER A 101 11.92 2.03 -1.13
C SER A 101 10.97 2.92 -0.34
N ALA A 102 9.79 2.39 -0.01
CA ALA A 102 8.87 3.03 0.93
C ALA A 102 8.18 1.99 1.81
N PRO A 103 8.00 2.27 3.12
CA PRO A 103 7.22 1.40 4.00
C PRO A 103 5.74 1.49 3.64
N LEU A 104 5.08 0.35 3.67
CA LEU A 104 3.64 0.23 3.54
C LEU A 104 2.97 0.24 4.92
N PRO A 105 1.80 0.86 5.07
CA PRO A 105 0.99 0.73 6.27
C PRO A 105 0.69 -0.74 6.57
N ALA A 106 0.95 -1.20 7.79
CA ALA A 106 0.77 -2.61 8.19
C ALA A 106 -0.68 -3.11 8.06
N ALA A 107 -1.66 -2.20 8.15
CA ALA A 107 -3.08 -2.51 8.00
C ALA A 107 -3.53 -2.65 6.53
N ALA A 108 -2.72 -2.24 5.56
CA ALA A 108 -3.06 -2.32 4.14
C ALA A 108 -2.62 -3.65 3.54
N VAL A 109 -3.56 -4.35 2.93
CA VAL A 109 -3.35 -5.58 2.16
C VAL A 109 -3.39 -5.24 0.68
N ILE A 110 -2.36 -5.67 -0.06
CA ILE A 110 -2.22 -5.40 -1.49
C ILE A 110 -2.34 -6.70 -2.26
N GLN A 111 -3.36 -6.80 -3.09
CA GLN A 111 -3.71 -8.02 -3.79
C GLN A 111 -3.97 -7.77 -5.27
N VAL A 112 -3.87 -8.86 -6.03
CA VAL A 112 -4.35 -8.96 -7.41
C VAL A 112 -5.13 -10.25 -7.50
N ALA A 113 -6.41 -10.15 -7.87
CA ALA A 113 -7.30 -11.32 -7.96
C ALA A 113 -7.26 -12.17 -6.67
N SER A 114 -7.32 -11.52 -5.51
CA SER A 114 -7.28 -12.13 -4.17
C SER A 114 -5.97 -12.82 -3.78
N VAL A 115 -4.90 -12.67 -4.56
CA VAL A 115 -3.55 -13.14 -4.21
C VAL A 115 -2.66 -11.96 -3.85
N ASN A 116 -1.80 -12.09 -2.84
CA ASN A 116 -0.87 -11.02 -2.45
C ASN A 116 0.02 -10.63 -3.63
N LEU A 117 0.13 -9.32 -3.88
CA LEU A 117 0.98 -8.79 -4.94
C LEU A 117 2.44 -9.12 -4.65
N ALA A 118 3.11 -9.81 -5.59
CA ALA A 118 4.55 -10.01 -5.52
C ALA A 118 5.30 -8.84 -6.17
N CYS A 119 5.00 -8.53 -7.43
CA CYS A 119 5.64 -7.43 -8.14
C CYS A 119 4.87 -6.97 -9.38
N VAL A 120 5.31 -5.84 -9.93
CA VAL A 120 4.93 -5.31 -11.25
C VAL A 120 6.22 -4.98 -12.00
N ALA A 121 6.36 -5.47 -13.23
CA ALA A 121 7.53 -5.22 -14.06
C ALA A 121 7.17 -4.40 -15.30
N PHE A 122 8.09 -3.53 -15.73
CA PHE A 122 7.95 -2.70 -16.93
C PHE A 122 9.12 -2.94 -17.88
N ASN A 123 8.84 -3.07 -19.18
CA ASN A 123 9.88 -3.11 -20.21
C ASN A 123 10.43 -1.71 -20.54
N ASN A 124 11.46 -1.65 -21.37
CA ASN A 124 12.10 -0.40 -21.80
C ASN A 124 11.19 0.55 -22.62
N ARG A 125 9.97 0.12 -22.96
CA ARG A 125 8.92 0.92 -23.61
C ARG A 125 7.86 1.43 -22.63
N GLY A 126 7.99 1.11 -21.34
CA GLY A 126 7.07 1.52 -20.28
C GLY A 126 5.77 0.72 -20.24
N PHE A 127 5.68 -0.42 -20.95
CA PHE A 127 4.55 -1.34 -20.85
C PHE A 127 4.77 -2.33 -19.70
N ALA A 128 3.69 -2.63 -18.98
CA ALA A 128 3.70 -3.68 -17.97
C ALA A 128 3.89 -5.04 -18.67
N VAL A 129 4.80 -5.86 -18.15
CA VAL A 129 5.12 -7.19 -18.68
C VAL A 129 5.00 -8.26 -17.62
N SER A 130 4.43 -9.41 -17.99
CA SER A 130 4.36 -10.58 -17.13
C SER A 130 5.69 -11.32 -17.19
N SER A 131 6.50 -11.23 -16.13
CA SER A 131 7.77 -11.92 -15.99
C SER A 131 7.93 -12.42 -14.56
N GLY A 132 8.28 -13.70 -14.40
CA GLY A 132 8.31 -14.34 -13.08
C GLY A 132 6.95 -14.27 -12.37
N SER A 133 6.94 -13.77 -11.14
CA SER A 133 5.74 -13.56 -10.33
C SER A 133 5.08 -12.18 -10.52
N CYS A 134 5.57 -11.37 -11.47
CA CYS A 134 5.03 -10.03 -11.67
C CYS A 134 3.74 -10.04 -12.49
N THR A 135 2.78 -9.23 -12.05
CA THR A 135 1.46 -9.11 -12.68
C THR A 135 1.35 -7.88 -13.57
N THR A 136 0.44 -7.96 -14.53
CA THR A 136 0.03 -6.86 -15.41
C THR A 136 -1.42 -6.43 -15.15
N ALA A 137 -2.10 -7.05 -14.18
CA ALA A 137 -3.48 -6.73 -13.83
C ALA A 137 -3.59 -5.55 -12.86
N THR A 138 -4.81 -5.04 -12.69
CA THR A 138 -5.13 -3.99 -11.72
C THR A 138 -4.90 -4.47 -10.29
N ILE A 139 -4.25 -3.64 -9.50
CA ILE A 139 -3.97 -3.93 -8.09
C ILE A 139 -5.13 -3.44 -7.22
N GLN A 140 -5.55 -4.28 -6.29
CA GLN A 140 -6.52 -3.95 -5.25
C GLN A 140 -5.80 -3.68 -3.93
N VAL A 141 -6.12 -2.55 -3.29
CA VAL A 141 -5.64 -2.20 -1.96
C VAL A 141 -6.82 -2.21 -1.00
N THR A 142 -6.72 -2.98 0.08
CA THR A 142 -7.79 -3.12 1.09
C THR A 142 -7.21 -2.88 2.48
N ALA A 143 -7.97 -2.24 3.37
CA ALA A 143 -7.61 -2.14 4.78
C ALA A 143 -8.85 -2.39 5.65
N GLY A 144 -8.77 -3.32 6.60
CA GLY A 144 -9.92 -3.72 7.41
C GLY A 144 -11.09 -4.21 6.55
N SER A 145 -12.29 -3.68 6.82
CA SER A 145 -13.53 -3.99 6.09
C SER A 145 -13.89 -2.96 5.01
N GLU A 146 -12.97 -2.06 4.65
CA GLU A 146 -13.21 -1.03 3.64
C GLU A 146 -13.28 -1.63 2.22
N ILE A 147 -14.05 -0.99 1.32
CA ILE A 147 -14.11 -1.38 -0.10
C ILE A 147 -12.74 -1.20 -0.74
N ALA A 148 -12.29 -2.18 -1.53
CA ALA A 148 -10.98 -2.14 -2.17
C ALA A 148 -10.80 -0.92 -3.09
N VAL A 149 -9.63 -0.29 -2.99
CA VAL A 149 -9.19 0.79 -3.90
C VAL A 149 -8.42 0.17 -5.05
N ASN A 150 -8.91 0.39 -6.27
CA ASN A 150 -8.26 -0.09 -7.49
C ASN A 150 -7.14 0.87 -7.92
N VAL A 151 -5.97 0.31 -8.19
CA VAL A 151 -4.77 0.99 -8.71
C VAL A 151 -4.42 0.36 -10.05
N PRO A 152 -4.82 0.98 -11.18
CA PRO A 152 -4.45 0.49 -12.51
C PRO A 152 -2.96 0.74 -12.79
N LEU A 153 -2.39 -0.06 -13.70
CA LEU A 153 -1.01 0.08 -14.17
C LEU A 153 -0.86 0.98 -15.41
N ILE A 154 -1.98 1.46 -15.95
CA ILE A 154 -2.07 2.30 -17.15
C ILE A 154 -2.34 3.75 -16.80
#